data_AF-A0A5K0XIH8-F1
#
_entry.id   AF-A0A5K0XIH8-F1
#
_cell.length_a   1.000
_cell.length_b   1.000
_cell.length_c   1.000
_cell.angle_alpha   90.00
_cell.angle_beta   90.00
_cell.angle_gamma   90.00
#
_symmetry.space_group_name_H-M   'P 1'
#
loop_
_entity.id
_entity.type
_entity.pdbx_description
1 polymer ?
#
loop_
_entity_poly.entity_id
_entity_poly.type
_entity_poly.pdbx_seq_one_letter_code
_entity_poly.pdbx_strand_id
1 'polypeptide(L)'
;IKLMVSTDGVFAGKEVVAYESPKPYIGIHRFVFALFKQKKRQSVSPPPSRDHFNTKKFARDNDLGLPVAAVYFNAQRETAARRR
;
A
#
# COMPACT_ATOMS: atom_id res chain seq x y z
N ILE A 1 0.98 -5.04 -2.46
CA ILE A 1 0.40 -3.83 -1.81
C ILE A 1 0.27 -4.15 -0.31
N LYS A 2 0.82 -3.34 0.61
CA LYS A 2 0.53 -3.46 2.05
C LYS A 2 -0.68 -2.60 2.35
N LEU A 3 -1.79 -3.17 2.84
CA LEU A 3 -2.88 -2.38 3.42
C LEU A 3 -2.89 -2.65 4.92
N MET A 4 -2.50 -1.63 5.67
CA MET A 4 -2.43 -1.69 7.11
C MET A 4 -3.25 -0.56 7.71
N VAL A 5 -4.06 -0.93 8.69
CA VAL A 5 -5.04 -0.04 9.30
C VAL A 5 -4.61 0.16 10.74
N SER A 6 -4.16 1.37 11.08
CA SER A 6 -3.61 1.66 12.41
C SER A 6 -4.15 2.95 12.99
N THR A 7 -4.52 2.89 14.27
CA THR A 7 -4.90 4.05 15.08
C THR A 7 -3.69 4.61 15.84
N ASP A 8 -2.76 3.76 16.29
CA ASP A 8 -1.74 4.12 17.31
C ASP A 8 -0.30 3.62 16.96
N GLY A 9 -0.02 3.32 15.69
CA GLY A 9 1.33 2.97 15.19
C GLY A 9 1.43 1.65 14.42
N VAL A 10 2.51 1.47 13.66
CA VAL A 10 2.64 0.37 12.67
C VAL A 10 2.55 -1.03 13.32
N PHE A 11 2.93 -1.17 14.59
CA PHE A 11 2.91 -2.45 15.31
C PHE A 11 1.59 -2.75 16.03
N ALA A 12 0.75 -1.73 16.27
CA ALA A 12 -0.56 -1.87 16.92
C ALA A 12 -1.72 -1.91 15.90
N GLY A 13 -1.41 -1.85 14.60
CA GLY A 13 -2.39 -1.85 13.52
C GLY A 13 -2.86 -3.26 13.15
N LYS A 14 -4.11 -3.37 12.69
CA LYS A 14 -4.63 -4.61 12.10
C LYS A 14 -4.14 -4.71 10.66
N GLU A 15 -3.43 -5.79 10.34
CA GLU A 15 -3.09 -6.13 8.95
C GLU A 15 -4.35 -6.64 8.25
N VAL A 16 -4.74 -5.95 7.19
CA VAL A 16 -5.96 -6.27 6.42
C VAL A 16 -5.60 -7.04 5.15
N VAL A 17 -4.41 -6.79 4.60
CA VAL A 17 -3.84 -7.53 3.47
C VAL A 17 -2.36 -7.75 3.74
N ALA A 18 -1.94 -9.03 3.72
CA ALA A 18 -0.56 -9.45 3.95
C ALA A 18 0.43 -8.68 3.06
N TYR A 19 1.55 -8.20 3.60
CA TYR A 19 2.59 -7.61 2.76
C TYR A 19 3.16 -8.64 1.77
N GLU A 20 3.33 -8.22 0.51
CA GLU A 20 4.02 -9.03 -0.50
C GLU A 20 5.10 -8.18 -1.16
N SER A 21 6.30 -8.73 -1.19
CA SER A 21 7.48 -8.06 -1.69
C SER A 21 7.33 -7.75 -3.18
N PRO A 22 7.68 -6.53 -3.62
CA PRO A 22 7.62 -6.16 -5.03
C PRO A 22 8.55 -7.03 -5.86
N LYS A 23 8.00 -7.77 -6.83
CA LYS A 23 8.76 -8.59 -7.79
C LYS A 23 8.56 -8.06 -9.22
N PRO A 24 9.15 -6.91 -9.58
CA PRO A 24 9.03 -6.38 -10.93
C PRO A 24 9.69 -7.33 -11.95
N TYR A 25 8.93 -7.75 -12.98
CA TYR A 25 9.42 -8.67 -14.01
C TYR A 25 10.15 -7.93 -15.15
N ILE A 26 9.60 -6.79 -15.60
CA ILE A 26 10.13 -5.97 -16.69
C ILE A 26 10.00 -4.48 -16.31
N GLY A 27 11.08 -3.72 -16.46
CA GLY A 27 11.10 -2.25 -16.30
C GLY A 27 11.20 -1.75 -14.86
N ILE A 28 11.04 -0.43 -14.70
CA ILE A 28 11.02 0.28 -13.41
C ILE A 28 9.57 0.41 -12.94
N HIS A 29 9.26 -0.15 -11.78
CA HIS A 29 7.93 -0.12 -11.17
C HIS A 29 7.89 0.88 -10.02
N ARG A 30 6.83 1.70 -9.97
CA ARG A 30 6.59 2.65 -8.87
C ARG A 30 5.73 1.99 -7.80
N PHE A 31 6.28 1.87 -6.60
CA PHE A 31 5.55 1.40 -5.42
C PHE A 31 5.21 2.59 -4.54
N VAL A 32 3.91 2.75 -4.25
CA VAL A 32 3.38 3.89 -3.49
C VAL A 32 2.87 3.41 -2.15
N PHE A 33 3.32 4.03 -1.07
CA PHE A 33 2.71 3.94 0.24
C PHE A 33 1.85 5.19 0.47
N ALA A 34 0.56 4.98 0.72
CA ALA A 34 -0.38 6.06 1.03
C ALA A 34 -0.95 5.85 2.44
N LEU A 35 -0.94 6.91 3.24
CA LEU A 35 -1.46 6.93 4.60
C LEU A 35 -2.77 7.74 4.62
N PHE A 36 -3.82 7.14 5.17
CA PHE A 36 -5.14 7.76 5.29
C PHE A 36 -5.54 7.89 6.76
N LYS A 37 -6.26 8.97 7.09
CA LYS A 37 -6.81 9.15 8.43
C LYS A 37 -8.17 8.48 8.52
N GLN A 38 -8.31 7.51 9.42
CA GLN A 38 -9.60 6.89 9.69
C GLN A 38 -10.45 7.77 10.59
N LYS A 39 -11.74 7.89 10.27
CA LYS A 39 -12.71 8.62 11.11
C LYS A 39 -13.21 7.79 12.29
N LYS A 40 -13.24 6.46 12.15
CA LYS A 40 -13.70 5.51 13.18
C LYS A 40 -12.80 4.29 13.22
N ARG A 41 -12.65 3.67 14.39
CA ARG A 41 -11.93 2.39 14.54
C ARG A 41 -12.67 1.29 13.75
N GLN A 42 -11.92 0.37 13.13
CA GLN A 42 -12.42 -0.77 12.36
C GLN A 42 -13.32 -0.45 11.15
N SER A 43 -13.27 0.78 10.61
CA SER A 43 -14.14 1.17 9.48
C SER A 43 -13.65 0.74 8.09
N VAL A 44 -12.62 -0.10 8.01
CA VAL A 44 -11.96 -0.42 6.73
C VAL A 44 -12.13 -1.88 6.40
N SER A 45 -12.75 -2.15 5.24
CA SER A 45 -12.90 -3.50 4.71
C SER A 45 -11.71 -3.90 3.83
N PRO A 46 -11.29 -5.17 3.84
CA PRO A 46 -10.29 -5.67 2.90
C PRO A 46 -10.81 -5.57 1.46
N PRO A 47 -9.96 -5.18 0.49
CA PRO A 47 -10.33 -5.31 -0.91
C PRO A 47 -10.48 -6.79 -1.30
N PRO A 48 -11.38 -7.11 -2.25
CA PRO A 48 -11.64 -8.48 -2.67
C PRO A 48 -10.50 -9.11 -3.48
N SER A 49 -9.67 -8.29 -4.15
CA SER A 49 -8.49 -8.74 -4.90
C SER A 49 -7.38 -7.70 -4.85
N ARG A 50 -6.15 -8.16 -5.07
CA ARG A 50 -4.96 -7.31 -5.29
C ARG A 50 -4.90 -6.76 -6.70
N ASP A 51 -5.43 -7.51 -7.65
CA ASP A 51 -5.42 -7.13 -9.06
C ASP A 51 -6.35 -5.94 -9.30
N HIS A 52 -5.89 -4.98 -10.08
CA HIS A 52 -6.61 -3.74 -10.38
C HIS A 52 -7.07 -2.95 -9.13
N PHE A 53 -6.34 -3.06 -8.01
CA PHE A 53 -6.64 -2.27 -6.82
C PHE A 53 -6.55 -0.77 -7.11
N ASN A 54 -7.64 -0.04 -6.85
CA ASN A 54 -7.70 1.40 -7.03
C ASN A 54 -7.78 2.10 -5.67
N THR A 55 -6.68 2.75 -5.27
CA THR A 55 -6.56 3.48 -4.01
C THR A 55 -7.63 4.58 -3.84
N LYS A 56 -8.00 5.28 -4.92
CA LYS A 56 -9.04 6.35 -4.85
C LYS A 56 -10.42 5.77 -4.58
N LYS A 57 -10.76 4.69 -5.26
CA LYS A 57 -12.03 3.97 -5.04
C LYS A 57 -12.09 3.45 -3.61
N PHE A 58 -11.02 2.81 -3.15
CA PHE A 58 -10.91 2.31 -1.79
C PHE A 58 -11.07 3.41 -0.72
N ALA A 59 -10.45 4.58 -0.92
CA ALA A 59 -10.58 5.69 0.01
C ALA A 59 -12.01 6.24 0.09
N ARG A 60 -12.72 6.28 -1.04
CA ARG A 60 -14.13 6.69 -1.10
C ARG A 60 -15.04 5.66 -0.44
N ASP A 61 -14.87 4.38 -0.76
CA ASP A 61 -15.72 3.29 -0.25
C ASP A 61 -15.56 3.07 1.27
N ASN A 62 -14.45 3.53 1.86
CA ASN A 62 -14.17 3.47 3.30
C ASN A 62 -14.21 4.86 4.01
N ASP A 63 -14.73 5.90 3.35
CA ASP A 63 -14.86 7.27 3.88
C ASP A 63 -13.56 7.89 4.45
N LEU A 64 -12.42 7.49 3.89
CA LEU A 64 -11.07 7.85 4.36
C LEU A 64 -10.64 9.26 3.92
N GLY A 65 -11.32 9.86 2.93
CA GLY A 65 -10.99 11.18 2.40
C GLY A 65 -9.67 11.22 1.62
N LEU A 66 -8.94 12.34 1.70
CA LEU A 66 -7.65 12.52 1.04
C LEU A 66 -6.51 11.87 1.85
N PRO A 67 -5.46 11.35 1.19
CA PRO A 67 -4.30 10.82 1.89
C PRO A 67 -3.60 11.94 2.67
N VAL A 68 -3.24 11.66 3.92
CA VAL A 68 -2.50 12.58 4.79
C VAL A 68 -1.02 12.62 4.40
N ALA A 69 -0.50 11.47 3.97
CA ALA A 69 0.86 11.35 3.46
C ALA A 69 0.89 10.32 2.33
N ALA A 70 1.75 10.55 1.35
CA ALA A 70 2.06 9.57 0.32
C ALA A 70 3.55 9.64 0.01
N VAL A 71 4.19 8.48 -0.03
CA VAL A 71 5.58 8.33 -0.46
C VAL A 71 5.65 7.26 -1.52
N TYR A 72 6.58 7.39 -2.46
CA TYR A 72 6.80 6.36 -3.47
C TYR A 72 8.28 6.06 -3.61
N PHE A 73 8.56 4.85 -4.05
CA PHE A 73 9.91 4.43 -4.44
C PHE A 73 9.83 3.69 -5.77
N ASN A 74 10.90 3.80 -6.54
CA ASN A 74 11.08 3.00 -7.74
C ASN A 74 11.75 1.69 -7.36
N ALA A 75 11.22 0.57 -7.82
CA ALA A 75 11.89 -0.71 -7.74
C ALA A 75 12.04 -1.29 -9.15
N GLN A 76 13.19 -1.87 -9.40
CA GLN A 76 13.49 -2.59 -10.62
C GLN A 76 13.98 -3.98 -10.23
N ARG A 77 13.90 -4.93 -11.17
CA ARG A 77 14.52 -6.24 -10.94
C ARG A 77 16.00 -6.02 -10.66
N GLU A 78 16.52 -6.64 -9.61
CA GLU A 78 17.95 -6.65 -9.36
C GLU A 78 18.64 -7.22 -10.61
N THR A 79 19.36 -6.35 -11.31
CA THR A 79 20.23 -6.77 -12.41
C THR A 79 21.49 -7.29 -11.73
N ALA A 80 21.88 -8.53 -12.04
CA ALA A 80 23.12 -9.11 -11.50
C ALA A 80 24.24 -8.08 -11.60
N ALA A 81 24.89 -7.82 -10.47
CA ALA A 81 25.93 -6.80 -10.37
C ALA A 81 26.92 -6.96 -11.53
N ARG A 82 26.93 -6.02 -12.46
CA ARG A 82 28.04 -5.91 -13.41
C ARG A 82 29.23 -5.44 -12.59
N ARG A 83 30.04 -6.40 -12.11
CA ARG A 83 31.37 -6.13 -11.53
C ARG A 83 32.07 -5.14 -12.45
N ARG A 84 32.43 -3.98 -11.90
CA ARG A 84 33.43 -3.10 -12.51
C ARG A 84 34.81 -3.62 -12.13
#